data_AF-A0A6V7IFJ2-F1
#
_entry.id   AF-A0A6V7IFJ2-F1
#
_cell.length_a   1.000
_cell.length_b   1.000
_cell.length_c   1.000
_cell.angle_alpha   90.00
_cell.angle_beta   90.00
_cell.angle_gamma   90.00
#
_symmetry.space_group_name_H-M   'P 1'
#
loop_
_entity.id
_entity.type
_entity.pdbx_description
1 polymer ?
#
loop_
_entity_poly.entity_id
_entity_poly.type
_entity_poly.pdbx_seq_one_letter_code
_entity_poly.pdbx_strand_id
1 'polypeptide(L)' 'GLKNCGKSQSGINPMANGARTLPGQWPWLAGIFASTTDLEFLCAGNLITDRHVIT' A
#
# COMPACT_ATOMS: atom_id res chain seq x y z
N GLY A 1 3.09 -17.47 -6.43
CA GLY A 1 2.24 -16.31 -6.13
C GLY A 1 1.54 -16.54 -4.81
N LEU A 2 1.42 -15.50 -3.97
CA LEU A 2 0.67 -15.56 -2.72
C LEU A 2 -0.79 -15.97 -3.00
N LYS A 3 -1.32 -16.94 -2.23
CA LYS A 3 -2.77 -17.19 -2.20
C LYS A 3 -3.42 -16.03 -1.43
N ASN A 4 -4.42 -15.36 -2.02
CA ASN A 4 -5.17 -14.19 -1.48
C ASN A 4 -4.61 -12.77 -1.73
N CYS A 5 -3.93 -12.51 -2.86
CA CYS A 5 -3.61 -11.15 -3.29
C CYS A 5 -4.85 -10.35 -3.76
N GLY A 6 -4.75 -9.02 -3.77
CA GLY A 6 -5.77 -8.13 -4.39
C GLY A 6 -7.11 -8.03 -3.65
N LYS A 7 -7.19 -8.52 -2.41
CA LYS A 7 -8.41 -8.44 -1.58
C LYS A 7 -8.34 -7.23 -0.64
N SER A 8 -9.26 -6.29 -0.80
CA SER A 8 -9.47 -5.18 0.13
C SER A 8 -10.44 -5.58 1.25
N GLN A 9 -10.28 -5.00 2.44
CA GLN A 9 -11.26 -5.12 3.53
C GLN A 9 -12.55 -4.32 3.27
N SER A 10 -12.59 -3.47 2.23
CA SER A 10 -13.76 -2.69 1.85
C SER A 10 -14.29 -3.15 0.49
N GLY A 11 -15.59 -3.43 0.41
CA GLY A 11 -16.27 -3.82 -0.83
C GLY A 11 -16.58 -2.64 -1.77
N ILE A 12 -15.99 -1.46 -1.60
CA ILE A 12 -16.44 -0.22 -2.24
C ILE A 12 -15.32 0.54 -2.96
N ASN A 13 -15.57 0.70 -4.27
CA ASN A 13 -15.16 1.70 -5.26
C ASN A 13 -13.68 2.01 -5.54
N PRO A 14 -13.32 2.22 -6.83
CA PRO A 14 -12.00 2.72 -7.21
C PRO A 14 -11.71 4.02 -6.46
N MET A 15 -10.43 4.27 -6.13
CA MET A 15 -9.93 5.49 -5.45
C MET A 15 -10.77 6.71 -5.82
N ALA A 16 -11.76 7.04 -4.97
CA ALA A 16 -12.72 8.08 -5.29
C ALA A 16 -12.07 9.43 -4.98
N ASN A 17 -11.60 10.14 -6.01
CA ASN A 17 -11.35 11.58 -6.00
C ASN A 17 -10.56 12.13 -4.79
N GLY A 18 -9.53 11.43 -4.32
CA GLY A 18 -8.70 11.89 -3.19
C GLY A 18 -9.35 11.75 -1.81
N ALA A 19 -10.38 10.91 -1.67
CA ALA A 19 -10.96 10.59 -0.37
C ALA A 19 -9.94 9.92 0.56
N ARG A 20 -10.01 10.24 1.86
CA ARG A 20 -9.22 9.55 2.89
C ARG A 20 -9.60 8.07 2.94
N THR A 21 -8.60 7.22 3.07
CA THR A 21 -8.77 5.77 3.15
C THR A 21 -8.82 5.30 4.60
N LEU A 22 -9.44 4.14 4.81
CA LEU A 22 -9.39 3.44 6.10
C LEU A 22 -8.19 2.50 6.16
N PRO A 23 -7.62 2.24 7.35
CA PRO A 23 -6.62 1.18 7.53
C PRO A 23 -7.10 -0.16 6.96
N GLY A 24 -6.25 -0.86 6.21
CA GLY A 24 -6.61 -2.14 5.58
C GLY A 24 -7.48 -2.03 4.31
N GLN A 25 -7.86 -0.82 3.88
CA GLN A 25 -8.60 -0.64 2.62
C GLN A 25 -7.72 -0.90 1.39
N TRP A 26 -6.42 -0.63 1.46
CA TRP A 26 -5.46 -0.95 0.40
C TRP A 26 -4.27 -1.70 1.01
N PRO A 27 -4.42 -3.00 1.35
CA PRO A 27 -3.41 -3.75 2.11
C PRO A 27 -2.05 -3.86 1.44
N TRP A 28 -2.00 -3.68 0.12
CA TRP A 28 -0.76 -3.74 -0.65
C TRP A 28 -0.07 -2.38 -0.80
N LEU A 29 -0.69 -1.27 -0.38
CA LEU A 29 -0.05 0.04 -0.43
C LEU A 29 1.09 0.11 0.59
N ALA A 30 2.31 0.34 0.11
CA ALA A 30 3.50 0.47 0.92
C ALA A 30 4.07 1.89 0.83
N GLY A 31 4.54 2.42 1.96
CA GLY A 31 5.33 3.65 1.99
C GLY A 31 6.82 3.31 1.99
N ILE A 32 7.58 3.98 1.13
CA ILE A 32 9.04 3.85 1.04
C ILE A 32 9.63 5.09 1.72
N PHE A 33 10.50 4.85 2.70
CA PHE A 33 11.09 5.89 3.52
C PHE A 33 12.62 5.84 3.45
N ALA A 34 13.26 7.00 3.40
CA ALA A 34 14.69 7.12 3.64
C ALA A 34 14.94 6.97 5.14
N SER A 35 15.85 6.07 5.50
CA SER A 35 16.32 5.91 6.88
C SER A 35 17.45 6.91 7.14
N THR A 36 17.10 8.17 7.35
CA THR A 36 18.06 9.21 7.77
C THR A 36 18.07 9.32 9.30
N THR A 37 18.26 10.51 9.86
CA THR A 37 18.02 10.78 11.29
C THR A 37 16.55 10.56 11.64
N ASP A 38 15.64 10.94 10.73
CA ASP A 38 14.21 10.65 10.79
C ASP A 38 13.78 9.81 9.56
N LEU A 39 12.62 9.14 9.67
CA LEU A 39 12.00 8.43 8.54
C LEU A 39 11.36 9.46 7.60
N GLU A 40 12.04 9.77 6.50
CA GLU A 40 11.53 10.69 5.48
C GLU A 40 10.78 9.91 4.40
N PHE A 41 9.52 10.28 4.14
CA PHE A 41 8.74 9.65 3.07
C PHE A 41 9.29 10.05 1.70
N LEU A 42 9.54 9.07 0.84
CA LEU A 42 10.03 9.29 -0.51
C LEU A 42 8.96 9.02 -1.57
N CYS A 43 8.40 7.81 -1.56
CA CYS A 43 7.47 7.36 -2.59
C CYS A 43 6.58 6.22 -2.08
N ALA A 44 5.60 5.84 -2.91
CA ALA A 44 4.71 4.73 -2.66
C ALA A 44 5.06 3.54 -3.57
N GLY A 45 4.78 2.33 -3.09
CA GLY A 45 4.91 1.10 -3.86
C GLY A 45 3.77 0.12 -3.57
N ASN A 46 3.79 -1.02 -4.26
CA ASN A 46 2.81 -2.08 -4.10
C ASN A 46 3.48 -3.39 -3.67
N LEU A 47 3.01 -3.99 -2.57
CA LEU A 47 3.44 -5.30 -2.10
C LEU A 47 2.87 -6.40 -3.01
N ILE A 48 3.75 -7.09 -3.74
CA ILE A 48 3.36 -8.13 -4.74
C ILE A 48 3.62 -9.57 -4.25
N THR A 49 4.46 -9.72 -3.23
CA THR A 49 4.74 -10.98 -2.53
C THR A 49 4.95 -10.69 -1.04
N ASP A 50 5.32 -11.69 -0.24
CA ASP A 50 5.64 -11.50 1.18
C ASP A 50 6.91 -10.67 1.42
N ARG A 51 7.72 -10.44 0.38
CA ARG A 51 9.07 -9.83 0.49
C ARG A 51 9.41 -8.81 -0.58
N HIS A 52 8.52 -8.57 -1.56
CA HIS A 52 8.82 -7.71 -2.70
C HIS A 52 7.78 -6.61 -2.86
N VAL A 53 8.28 -5.39 -3.01
CA VAL A 53 7.52 -4.18 -3.36
C VAL A 53 7.93 -3.76 -4.78
N ILE A 54 6.94 -3.45 -5.62
CA ILE A 54 7.17 -2.84 -6.94
C ILE A 54 6.85 -1.34 -6.88
N THR A 55 7.67 -0.54 -7.55
CA THR A 55 7.55 0.92 -7.68
C THR A 55 7.77 1.33 -9.13
#